data_AF-A0A8S2A7Q0-F1
#
_entry.id   AF-A0A8S2A7Q0-F1
#
_cell.length_a   1.000
_cell.length_b   1.000
_cell.length_c   1.000
_cell.angle_alpha   90.00
_cell.angle_beta   90.00
_cell.angle_gamma   90.00
#
_symmetry.space_group_name_H-M   'P 1'
#
loop_
_entity.id
_entity.type
_entity.pdbx_description
1 polymer ?
#
loop_
_entity_poly.entity_id
_entity_poly.type
_entity_poly.pdbx_seq_one_letter_code
_entity_poly.pdbx_strand_id
1 'polypeptide(L)'
;MGFVYCDVCSNNSFSKHSYFMSGVEVRIVCRFKAASSTTRETITFSANRTTNEFGLYKVAISSMDCADVDSLASSCQASLIGRRNFSGSSCNIPGYRTTTDQVLFKSQRSNSCVYGFNALNFRPFNRDLALCGKK
;
A
#
# COMPACT_ATOMS: atom_id res chain seq x y z
N MET A 1 4.66 3.26 3.83
CA MET A 1 5.04 1.86 3.77
C MET A 1 3.79 1.01 3.83
N GLY A 2 3.73 -0.03 3.03
CA GLY A 2 2.67 -1.03 3.08
C GLY A 2 3.20 -2.34 2.51
N PHE A 3 2.38 -3.37 2.56
CA PHE A 3 2.74 -4.70 2.08
C PHE A 3 1.79 -5.15 0.99
N VAL A 4 2.29 -5.96 0.07
CA VAL A 4 1.48 -6.78 -0.82
C VAL A 4 1.72 -8.24 -0.49
N TYR A 5 0.65 -8.98 -0.31
CA TYR A 5 0.70 -10.41 -0.03
C TYR A 5 -0.27 -11.20 -0.90
N CYS A 6 -0.06 -12.50 -0.99
CA CYS A 6 -0.99 -13.43 -1.54
C CYS A 6 -1.91 -13.96 -0.44
N ASP A 7 -3.20 -13.70 -0.56
CA ASP A 7 -4.26 -14.32 0.20
C ASP A 7 -4.67 -15.63 -0.47
N VAL A 8 -3.90 -16.70 -0.19
CA VAL A 8 -4.12 -18.03 -0.75
C VAL A 8 -5.52 -18.57 -0.46
N CYS A 9 -6.10 -18.18 0.67
CA CYS A 9 -7.41 -18.68 1.10
C CYS A 9 -8.58 -17.79 0.71
N SER A 10 -8.35 -16.70 -0.01
CA SER A 10 -9.39 -15.76 -0.45
C SER A 10 -10.29 -15.30 0.72
N ASN A 11 -9.69 -15.08 1.89
CA ASN A 11 -10.35 -14.62 3.10
C ASN A 11 -10.30 -13.09 3.28
N ASN A 12 -9.65 -12.37 2.37
CA ASN A 12 -9.36 -10.95 2.46
C ASN A 12 -8.64 -10.57 3.77
N SER A 13 -7.84 -11.50 4.31
CA SER A 13 -7.08 -11.30 5.53
C SER A 13 -5.84 -12.21 5.52
N PHE A 14 -4.90 -11.92 6.40
CA PHE A 14 -3.75 -12.80 6.60
C PHE A 14 -4.19 -14.15 7.14
N SER A 15 -3.62 -15.21 6.56
CA SER A 15 -3.78 -16.59 7.00
C SER A 15 -2.40 -17.24 7.15
N LYS A 16 -2.35 -18.42 7.74
CA LYS A 16 -1.11 -19.23 7.82
C LYS A 16 -0.52 -19.60 6.45
N HIS A 17 -1.31 -19.51 5.39
CA HIS A 17 -0.90 -19.82 4.02
C HIS A 17 -0.56 -18.58 3.20
N SER A 18 -0.76 -17.39 3.76
CA SER A 18 -0.43 -16.15 3.09
C SER A 18 1.08 -15.96 2.99
N TYR A 19 1.54 -15.41 1.87
CA TYR A 19 2.95 -15.11 1.65
C TYR A 19 3.14 -13.75 1.00
N PHE A 20 4.25 -13.08 1.30
CA PHE A 20 4.55 -11.77 0.75
C PHE A 20 4.94 -11.84 -0.73
N MET A 21 4.48 -10.86 -1.51
CA MET A 21 4.69 -10.84 -2.96
C MET A 21 5.71 -9.79 -3.35
N SER A 22 6.87 -10.24 -3.83
CA SER A 22 7.91 -9.39 -4.38
C SER A 22 7.65 -8.99 -5.83
N GLY A 23 8.19 -7.84 -6.26
CA GLY A 23 8.10 -7.40 -7.65
C GLY A 23 6.72 -6.87 -8.08
N VAL A 24 5.80 -6.63 -7.15
CA VAL A 24 4.48 -6.06 -7.45
C VAL A 24 4.58 -4.54 -7.58
N GLU A 25 4.00 -3.99 -8.65
CA GLU A 25 3.90 -2.54 -8.83
C GLU A 25 2.66 -1.99 -8.11
N VAL A 26 2.91 -0.97 -7.28
CA VAL A 26 1.92 -0.24 -6.49
C VAL A 26 2.02 1.23 -6.86
N ARG A 27 0.90 1.85 -7.19
CA ARG A 27 0.78 3.29 -7.38
C ARG A 27 0.38 3.94 -6.07
N ILE A 28 1.07 4.99 -5.70
CA ILE A 28 0.74 5.79 -4.52
C ILE A 28 0.37 7.18 -5.01
N VAL A 29 -0.77 7.69 -4.55
CA VAL A 29 -1.26 9.03 -4.87
C VAL A 29 -1.62 9.72 -3.55
N CYS A 30 -0.91 10.79 -3.22
CA CYS A 30 -1.16 11.63 -2.06
C CYS A 30 -1.60 13.02 -2.51
N ARG A 31 -2.61 13.57 -1.85
CA ARG A 31 -3.07 14.94 -2.06
C ARG A 31 -2.83 15.74 -0.78
N PHE A 32 -2.18 16.88 -0.91
CA PHE A 32 -1.86 17.81 0.17
C PHE A 32 -2.65 19.10 -0.06
N LYS A 33 -3.16 19.69 1.01
CA LYS A 33 -3.68 21.06 0.94
C LYS A 33 -2.47 21.99 0.96
N ALA A 34 -2.44 23.00 0.09
CA ALA A 34 -1.44 24.05 0.18
C ALA A 34 -1.63 24.83 1.49
N ALA A 35 -0.53 25.19 2.17
CA ALA A 35 -0.53 25.84 3.48
C ALA A 35 -1.05 27.30 3.48
N SER A 36 -1.57 27.80 2.34
CA SER A 36 -2.01 29.19 2.22
C SER A 36 -3.46 29.34 2.63
N SER A 37 -3.73 30.21 3.62
CA SER A 37 -5.09 30.61 4.00
C SER A 37 -5.85 31.35 2.89
N THR A 38 -5.16 31.74 1.82
CA THR A 38 -5.68 32.58 0.73
C THR A 38 -6.01 31.77 -0.54
N THR A 39 -5.44 30.57 -0.71
CA THR A 39 -5.64 29.75 -1.92
C THR A 39 -6.07 28.32 -1.60
N ARG A 40 -7.05 27.79 -2.35
CA ARG A 40 -7.57 26.42 -2.21
C ARG A 40 -6.76 25.38 -3.01
N GLU A 41 -5.48 25.64 -3.22
CA GLU A 41 -4.64 24.80 -4.06
C GLU A 41 -4.39 23.42 -3.42
N THR A 42 -4.42 22.38 -4.26
CA THR A 42 -4.18 21.00 -3.84
C THR A 42 -2.99 20.45 -4.61
N ILE A 43 -1.94 20.06 -3.89
CA ILE A 43 -0.74 19.46 -4.47
C ILE A 43 -0.94 17.95 -4.54
N THR A 44 -0.76 17.35 -5.71
CA THR A 44 -0.85 15.89 -5.87
C THR A 44 0.52 15.30 -6.10
N PHE A 45 0.98 14.47 -5.16
CA PHE A 45 2.15 13.62 -5.33
C PHE A 45 1.72 12.25 -5.86
N SER A 46 2.39 11.76 -6.91
CA SER A 46 2.17 10.40 -7.39
C SER A 46 3.48 9.68 -7.66
N ALA A 47 3.56 8.42 -7.25
CA ALA A 47 4.75 7.60 -7.41
C ALA A 47 4.37 6.14 -7.61
N ASN A 48 5.04 5.48 -8.56
CA ASN A 48 5.00 4.03 -8.68
C ASN A 48 6.16 3.43 -7.88
N ARG A 49 5.88 2.38 -7.13
CA ARG A 49 6.86 1.65 -6.33
C ARG A 49 6.68 0.16 -6.55
N THR A 50 7.79 -0.55 -6.53
CA THR A 50 7.80 -2.01 -6.64
C THR A 50 8.09 -2.59 -5.26
N THR A 51 7.37 -3.65 -4.89
CA THR A 51 7.65 -4.35 -3.63
C THR A 51 9.00 -5.06 -3.67
N ASN A 52 9.71 -5.02 -2.55
CA ASN A 52 10.96 -5.75 -2.37
C ASN A 52 10.72 -7.26 -2.10
N GLU A 53 11.78 -8.00 -1.78
CA GLU A 53 11.72 -9.44 -1.46
C GLU A 53 10.75 -9.81 -0.32
N PHE A 54 10.51 -8.88 0.61
CA PHE A 54 9.57 -9.04 1.73
C PHE A 54 8.15 -8.56 1.40
N GLY A 55 7.84 -8.29 0.13
CA GLY A 55 6.55 -7.74 -0.30
C GLY A 55 6.27 -6.33 0.19
N LEU A 56 7.27 -5.63 0.70
CA LEU A 56 7.15 -4.29 1.28
C LEU A 56 7.38 -3.24 0.19
N TYR A 57 6.50 -2.25 0.11
CA TYR A 57 6.72 -1.03 -0.64
C TYR A 57 6.83 0.15 0.32
N LYS A 58 7.75 1.06 0.01
CA LYS A 58 8.01 2.28 0.80
C LYS A 58 7.98 3.49 -0.13
N VAL A 59 7.43 4.57 0.38
CA VAL A 59 7.55 5.89 -0.21
C VAL A 59 8.13 6.81 0.85
N ALA A 60 9.26 7.42 0.52
CA ALA A 60 9.79 8.52 1.28
C ALA A 60 9.15 9.78 0.70
N ILE A 61 8.27 10.39 1.50
CA ILE A 61 7.76 11.73 1.21
C ILE A 61 8.60 12.63 2.10
N SER A 62 9.64 13.21 1.53
CA SER A 62 10.41 14.26 2.18
C SER A 62 9.58 15.54 2.12
N SER A 63 8.75 15.77 3.13
CA SER A 63 8.20 17.10 3.35
C SER A 63 9.05 17.80 4.41
N MET A 64 9.24 19.10 4.25
CA MET A 64 9.64 19.98 5.36
C MET A 64 8.51 20.08 6.43
N ASP A 65 7.40 19.36 6.24
CA ASP A 65 6.08 19.57 6.81
C ASP A 65 5.60 18.46 7.78
N CYS A 66 6.49 17.57 8.24
CA CYS A 66 6.15 16.74 9.42
C CYS A 66 5.97 17.54 10.72
N ALA A 67 6.23 18.86 10.65
CA ALA A 67 6.11 19.80 11.74
C ALA A 67 4.69 20.35 11.89
N ASP A 68 3.91 20.48 10.80
CA ASP A 68 2.61 21.15 10.82
C ASP A 68 1.46 20.18 10.50
N VAL A 69 0.46 20.14 11.36
CA VAL A 69 -0.69 19.23 11.19
C VAL A 69 -1.56 19.67 10.01
N ASP A 70 -1.48 20.95 9.62
CA ASP A 70 -2.23 21.57 8.54
C ASP A 70 -1.66 21.31 7.13
N SER A 71 -0.37 20.93 7.03
CA SER A 71 0.30 20.59 5.77
C SER A 71 0.36 19.07 5.49
N LEU A 72 -0.31 18.27 6.32
CA LEU A 72 -0.48 16.83 6.10
C LEU A 72 -1.27 16.53 4.82
N ALA A 73 -0.92 15.42 4.16
CA ALA A 73 -1.74 14.88 3.08
C ALA A 73 -3.19 14.72 3.56
N SER A 74 -4.11 15.47 2.96
CA SER A 74 -5.55 15.35 3.21
C SER A 74 -6.06 13.97 2.82
N SER A 75 -5.39 13.31 1.88
CA SER A 75 -5.60 11.90 1.55
C SER A 75 -4.35 11.29 0.92
N CYS A 76 -3.98 10.08 1.29
CA CYS A 76 -3.11 9.23 0.48
C CYS A 76 -3.81 7.91 0.17
N GLN A 77 -3.62 7.44 -1.05
CA GLN A 77 -4.12 6.15 -1.51
C GLN A 77 -2.97 5.34 -2.11
N ALA A 78 -2.93 4.05 -1.81
CA ALA A 78 -2.12 3.07 -2.51
C ALA A 78 -3.01 2.14 -3.33
N SER A 79 -2.59 1.81 -4.55
CA SER A 79 -3.33 0.92 -5.45
C SER A 79 -2.44 -0.05 -6.21
N LEU A 80 -2.91 -1.28 -6.38
CA LEU A 80 -2.24 -2.31 -7.20
C LEU A 80 -2.34 -1.91 -8.68
N ILE A 81 -1.19 -1.83 -9.35
CA ILE A 81 -1.12 -1.66 -10.81
C ILE A 81 -1.10 -3.03 -11.48
N GLY A 82 -0.30 -3.95 -10.92
CA GLY A 82 -0.10 -5.29 -11.46
C GLY A 82 1.30 -5.79 -11.16
N ARG A 83 1.68 -6.91 -11.78
CA ARG A 83 3.01 -7.49 -11.68
C ARG A 83 3.44 -7.97 -13.07
N ARG A 84 4.54 -7.43 -13.59
CA ARG A 84 5.01 -7.73 -14.96
C ARG A 84 5.45 -9.18 -15.17
N ASN A 85 5.90 -9.87 -14.12
CA ASN A 85 6.34 -11.27 -14.18
C ASN A 85 5.40 -12.18 -13.37
N PHE A 86 4.24 -12.47 -13.96
CA PHE A 86 3.23 -13.34 -13.36
C PHE A 86 3.36 -14.82 -13.75
N SER A 87 4.38 -15.19 -14.52
CA SER A 87 4.53 -16.57 -15.03
C SER A 87 4.67 -17.57 -13.88
N GLY A 88 3.66 -18.42 -13.68
CA GLY A 88 3.72 -19.60 -12.81
C GLY A 88 3.15 -19.47 -11.40
N SER A 89 2.69 -18.30 -10.93
CA SER A 89 2.07 -18.22 -9.59
C SER A 89 0.55 -18.36 -9.67
N SER A 90 -0.07 -19.08 -8.74
CA SER A 90 -1.53 -19.24 -8.70
C SER A 90 -2.27 -17.97 -8.26
N CYS A 91 -1.57 -16.89 -7.86
CA CYS A 91 -2.12 -15.77 -7.10
C CYS A 91 -2.25 -14.46 -7.88
N ASN A 92 -2.96 -14.46 -9.02
CA ASN A 92 -3.07 -13.34 -9.98
C ASN A 92 -4.25 -12.43 -9.79
N ILE A 93 -5.28 -12.87 -9.07
CA ILE A 93 -6.51 -12.09 -9.00
C ILE A 93 -6.33 -11.02 -7.95
N PRO A 94 -6.42 -9.72 -8.29
CA PRO A 94 -6.35 -8.70 -7.27
C PRO A 94 -7.57 -8.82 -6.33
N GLY A 95 -7.33 -8.91 -5.02
CA GLY A 95 -8.36 -8.85 -3.98
C GLY A 95 -8.59 -7.39 -3.59
N TYR A 96 -8.00 -6.96 -2.46
CA TYR A 96 -7.89 -5.56 -2.09
C TYR A 96 -6.91 -4.83 -3.00
N ARG A 97 -7.50 -4.13 -3.98
CA ARG A 97 -6.80 -3.35 -5.00
C ARG A 97 -6.33 -2.00 -4.50
N THR A 98 -7.05 -1.40 -3.57
CA THR A 98 -6.85 -0.02 -3.13
C THR A 98 -6.96 0.06 -1.62
N THR A 99 -6.16 0.94 -1.02
CA THR A 99 -6.31 1.32 0.38
C THR A 99 -6.12 2.82 0.53
N THR A 100 -7.01 3.44 1.29
CA THR A 100 -6.95 4.83 1.75
C THR A 100 -6.68 4.92 3.24
N ASP A 101 -6.69 3.79 3.94
CA ASP A 101 -6.44 3.72 5.37
C ASP A 101 -4.95 3.95 5.60
N GLN A 102 -4.65 5.13 6.11
CA GLN A 102 -3.30 5.59 6.36
C GLN A 102 -3.09 5.79 7.86
N VAL A 103 -1.94 5.33 8.36
CA VAL A 103 -1.45 5.69 9.69
C VAL A 103 -0.19 6.51 9.51
N LEU A 104 -0.12 7.70 10.09
CA LEU A 104 1.09 8.50 10.05
C LEU A 104 2.00 8.16 11.23
N PHE A 105 3.23 7.76 10.94
CA PHE A 105 4.26 7.53 11.96
C PHE A 105 5.28 8.66 11.91
N LYS A 106 5.37 9.48 12.96
CA LYS A 106 6.41 10.51 13.10
C LYS A 106 7.61 9.94 13.85
N SER A 107 8.76 9.90 13.20
CA SER A 107 10.03 9.50 13.82
C SER A 107 10.62 10.68 14.60
N GLN A 108 10.71 10.55 15.93
CA GLN A 108 11.33 11.58 16.77
C GLN A 108 12.83 11.76 16.50
N ARG A 109 13.53 10.70 16.06
CA ARG A 109 14.98 10.75 15.81
C ARG A 109 15.37 11.41 14.50
N SER A 110 14.57 11.23 13.45
CA SER A 110 14.91 11.69 12.08
C SER A 110 14.01 12.83 11.60
N ASN A 111 13.11 13.32 12.45
CA ASN A 111 12.08 14.32 12.13
C ASN A 111 11.34 14.03 10.80
N SER A 112 11.13 12.74 10.50
CA SER A 112 10.53 12.28 9.25
C SER A 112 9.23 11.54 9.53
N CYS A 113 8.27 11.63 8.60
CA CYS A 113 7.02 10.89 8.68
C CYS A 113 7.02 9.73 7.72
N VAL A 114 6.36 8.66 8.14
CA VAL A 114 6.09 7.52 7.29
C VAL A 114 4.59 7.26 7.27
N TYR A 115 4.01 7.31 6.08
CA TYR A 115 2.61 6.91 5.85
C TYR A 115 2.50 5.39 5.81
N GLY A 116 2.01 4.75 6.85
CA GLY A 116 1.61 3.34 6.84
C GLY A 116 0.32 3.15 6.05
N PHE A 117 0.24 2.13 5.21
CA PHE A 117 -0.96 1.75 4.46
C PHE A 117 -1.40 0.34 4.86
N ASN A 118 -2.70 0.07 4.82
CA ASN A 118 -3.20 -1.30 4.95
C ASN A 118 -2.63 -2.20 3.83
N ALA A 119 -2.56 -3.50 4.12
CA ALA A 119 -2.00 -4.46 3.18
C ALA A 119 -2.91 -4.65 1.97
N LEU A 120 -2.32 -4.59 0.77
CA LEU A 120 -2.99 -4.95 -0.48
C LEU A 120 -2.77 -6.43 -0.76
N ASN A 121 -3.65 -7.07 -1.53
CA ASN A 121 -3.47 -8.49 -1.81
C ASN A 121 -3.89 -8.92 -3.21
N PHE A 122 -3.28 -10.03 -3.60
CA PHE A 122 -3.80 -10.89 -4.65
C PHE A 122 -4.34 -12.18 -4.02
N ARG A 123 -5.09 -12.94 -4.79
CA ARG A 123 -5.64 -14.23 -4.39
C ARG A 123 -5.65 -15.18 -5.59
N PRO A 124 -5.76 -16.49 -5.37
CA PRO A 124 -5.90 -17.43 -6.46
C PRO A 124 -7.29 -17.39 -7.09
N PHE A 125 -7.37 -17.84 -8.35
CA PHE A 125 -8.65 -17.97 -9.06
C PHE A 125 -9.57 -18.95 -8.35
N ASN A 126 -9.04 -20.11 -7.95
CA ASN A 126 -9.75 -21.12 -7.18
C ASN A 126 -9.17 -21.21 -5.77
N ARG A 127 -10.05 -21.26 -4.76
CA ARG A 127 -9.67 -21.50 -3.37
C ARG A 127 -9.46 -23.00 -3.16
N ASP A 128 -8.29 -23.37 -2.65
CA ASP A 128 -8.01 -24.76 -2.28
C ASP A 128 -8.70 -25.11 -0.95
N LEU A 129 -9.73 -25.95 -1.02
CA LEU A 129 -10.49 -26.38 0.17
C LEU A 129 -9.71 -27.35 1.06
N ALA A 130 -8.79 -28.14 0.50
CA ALA A 130 -7.97 -29.05 1.27
C ALA A 130 -6.94 -28.28 2.10
N LEU A 131 -6.37 -27.21 1.54
CA LEU A 131 -5.43 -26.33 2.23
C LEU A 131 -6.14 -25.39 3.23
N CYS A 132 -7.21 -24.73 2.79
CA CYS A 132 -7.84 -23.63 3.53
C CYS A 132 -9.05 -24.04 4.37
N GLY A 133 -9.49 -25.30 4.29
CA GLY A 133 -10.69 -25.80 4.97
C GLY A 133 -12.00 -25.31 4.36
N LYS A 134 -13.12 -25.86 4.81
CA LYS A 134 -14.45 -25.31 4.50
C LYS A 134 -14.64 -23.98 5.24
N LYS A 135 -15.31 -23.04 4.58
CA LYS A 135 -15.59 -21.72 5.15
C LYS A 135 -16.74 -21.81 6.13
#